data_AF-A0A927AXU0-F1
#
_entry.id   AF-A0A927AXU0-F1
#
_cell.length_a   1.000
_cell.length_b   1.000
_cell.length_c   1.000
_cell.angle_alpha   90.00
_cell.angle_beta   90.00
_cell.angle_gamma   90.00
#
_symmetry.space_group_name_H-M   'P 1'
#
loop_
_entity.id
_entity.type
_entity.pdbx_description
1 polymer ?
#
loop_
_entity_poly.entity_id
_entity_poly.type
_entity_poly.pdbx_seq_one_letter_code
_entity_poly.pdbx_strand_id
1 'polypeptide(L)'
;MKNNLLSLVLFFCCAVATQFFSQRVWAQTAAATGMTVDQLKAVKAIKIANLDKDAYFKSGGFILDRYEERPAYVFTYSDGITRKIYLYKVFAAEDTKDLGLLAIYKNEKSGEIKPFVIPGASADRKAWDAYIDDLKYIGEKEPGLMSTLTFVLSREMAGLLAGGAGTKADEGGKKKEEYNFCFAADASVTLADGSSKTISDVTMNDVVKSYDAQTKTLLPTHVTRVDTHEGEFTLAGVWLTAVNELTADNRSTLNAPTFFEATANHPVLTATGRKALGDVKAGEILYRYDASMGGATAYKVVRTEQAIRSVKKVYNLVTESGSYLVGDVVVLDK
;
A
#
# COMPACT_ATOMS: atom_id res chain seq x y z
N MET A 1 -42.45 13.39 -60.61
CA MET A 1 -41.93 14.07 -59.40
C MET A 1 -42.77 13.73 -58.16
N LYS A 2 -42.91 12.45 -57.78
CA LYS A 2 -43.75 12.04 -56.61
C LYS A 2 -43.05 11.20 -55.54
N ASN A 3 -41.79 10.77 -55.76
CA ASN A 3 -41.09 9.88 -54.82
C ASN A 3 -40.06 10.56 -53.92
N ASN A 4 -39.88 11.88 -54.00
CA ASN A 4 -38.84 12.57 -53.23
C ASN A 4 -39.30 13.01 -51.83
N LEU A 5 -40.62 13.08 -51.58
CA LEU A 5 -41.15 13.56 -50.31
C LEU A 5 -40.95 12.56 -49.18
N LEU A 6 -41.12 11.26 -49.47
CA LEU A 6 -40.98 10.20 -48.46
C LEU A 6 -39.52 10.05 -48.00
N SER A 7 -38.55 10.11 -48.93
CA SER A 7 -37.13 10.09 -48.58
C SER A 7 -36.71 11.32 -47.79
N LEU A 8 -37.26 12.50 -48.10
CA LEU A 8 -36.94 13.73 -47.37
C LEU A 8 -37.47 13.66 -45.92
N VAL A 9 -38.68 13.13 -45.73
CA VAL A 9 -39.29 12.94 -44.40
C VAL A 9 -38.51 11.90 -43.59
N LEU A 10 -38.08 10.79 -44.21
CA LEU A 10 -37.27 9.78 -43.52
C LEU A 10 -35.91 10.33 -43.08
N PHE A 11 -35.27 11.16 -43.91
CA PHE A 11 -34.01 11.82 -43.58
C PHE A 11 -34.17 12.81 -42.43
N PHE A 12 -35.26 13.59 -42.43
CA PHE A 12 -35.55 14.53 -41.35
C PHE A 12 -35.85 13.81 -40.03
N CYS A 13 -36.62 12.72 -40.07
CA CYS A 13 -36.87 11.89 -38.88
C CYS A 13 -35.59 11.28 -38.31
N CYS A 14 -34.67 10.79 -39.17
CA CYS A 14 -33.38 10.28 -38.72
C CYS A 14 -32.49 11.39 -38.12
N ALA A 15 -32.44 12.58 -38.74
CA ALA A 15 -31.64 13.71 -38.23
C ALA A 15 -32.16 14.25 -36.89
N VAL A 16 -33.48 14.29 -36.70
CA VAL A 16 -34.10 14.69 -35.43
C VAL A 16 -33.89 13.62 -34.37
N ALA A 17 -34.00 12.33 -34.71
CA ALA A 17 -33.70 11.25 -33.78
C ALA A 17 -32.24 11.28 -33.31
N THR A 18 -31.27 11.49 -34.19
CA THR A 18 -29.86 11.59 -33.79
C THR A 18 -29.56 12.84 -32.95
N GLN A 19 -30.27 13.95 -33.16
CA GLN A 19 -30.18 15.13 -32.28
C GLN A 19 -30.78 14.88 -30.90
N PHE A 20 -31.91 14.16 -30.79
CA PHE A 20 -32.47 13.81 -29.48
C PHE A 20 -31.63 12.76 -28.73
N PHE A 21 -30.97 11.82 -29.44
CA PHE A 21 -30.03 10.88 -28.82
C PHE A 21 -28.73 11.56 -28.37
N SER A 22 -28.18 12.49 -29.15
CA SER A 22 -26.98 13.24 -28.75
C SER A 22 -27.24 14.21 -27.59
N GLN A 23 -28.45 14.79 -27.50
CA GLN A 23 -28.84 15.61 -26.35
C GLN A 23 -29.12 14.78 -25.07
N ARG A 24 -29.56 13.52 -25.19
CA ARG A 24 -29.68 12.63 -24.02
C ARG A 24 -28.35 12.10 -23.51
N VAL A 25 -27.31 12.03 -24.36
CA VAL A 25 -25.94 11.66 -23.95
C VAL A 25 -25.25 12.80 -23.18
N TRP A 26 -25.73 14.04 -23.27
CA TRP A 26 -25.20 15.19 -22.52
C TRP A 26 -25.97 15.56 -21.25
N ALA A 27 -26.99 14.78 -20.88
CA ALA A 27 -27.74 14.94 -19.64
C ALA A 27 -27.53 13.78 -18.64
N GLN A 28 -26.49 12.97 -18.84
CA GLN A 28 -25.77 12.41 -17.71
C GLN A 28 -24.73 13.45 -17.34
N THR A 29 -25.07 14.32 -16.38
CA THR A 29 -24.06 14.93 -15.52
C THR A 29 -23.08 13.82 -15.19
N ALA A 30 -21.83 13.97 -15.64
CA ALA A 30 -20.76 13.02 -15.35
C ALA A 30 -20.88 12.70 -13.86
N ALA A 31 -21.35 11.50 -13.53
CA ALA A 31 -21.51 11.09 -12.15
C ALA A 31 -20.15 11.31 -11.52
N ALA A 32 -20.08 12.22 -10.53
CA ALA A 32 -18.84 12.58 -9.86
C ALA A 32 -18.10 11.28 -9.56
N THR A 33 -16.96 11.09 -10.23
CA THR A 33 -16.17 9.88 -10.07
C THR A 33 -15.41 9.88 -8.74
N GLY A 34 -15.62 10.87 -7.88
CA GLY A 34 -15.15 10.93 -6.50
C GLY A 34 -16.16 11.63 -5.57
N MET A 35 -15.69 11.99 -4.37
CA MET A 35 -16.52 12.55 -3.30
C MET A 35 -17.21 13.87 -3.70
N THR A 36 -18.52 13.97 -3.45
CA THR A 36 -19.29 15.22 -3.56
C THR A 36 -19.22 16.03 -2.25
N VAL A 37 -19.57 17.33 -2.30
CA VAL A 37 -19.59 18.19 -1.11
C VAL A 37 -20.60 17.73 -0.05
N ASP A 38 -21.71 17.13 -0.47
CA ASP A 38 -22.73 16.62 0.47
C ASP A 38 -22.26 15.32 1.14
N GLN A 39 -21.56 14.46 0.39
CA GLN A 39 -20.90 13.29 0.97
C GLN A 39 -19.81 13.71 1.96
N LEU A 40 -19.01 14.74 1.64
CA LEU A 40 -18.02 15.29 2.56
C LEU A 40 -18.64 15.74 3.89
N LYS A 41 -19.73 16.52 3.82
CA LYS A 41 -20.46 16.96 5.02
C LYS A 41 -21.04 15.79 5.81
N ALA A 42 -21.56 14.78 5.12
CA ALA A 42 -22.10 13.58 5.75
C ALA A 42 -21.01 12.79 6.48
N VAL A 43 -19.86 12.56 5.83
CA VAL A 43 -18.70 11.88 6.44
C VAL A 43 -18.19 12.64 7.65
N LYS A 44 -18.07 13.96 7.55
CA LYS A 44 -17.62 14.83 8.65
C LYS A 44 -18.56 14.78 9.86
N ALA A 45 -19.86 14.53 9.64
CA ALA A 45 -20.85 14.43 10.71
C ALA A 45 -20.87 13.06 11.42
N ILE A 46 -20.13 12.07 10.91
CA ILE A 46 -20.07 10.74 11.51
C ILE A 46 -19.39 10.83 12.88
N LYS A 47 -20.08 10.32 13.90
CA LYS A 47 -19.54 10.21 15.26
C LYS A 47 -18.96 8.82 15.47
N ILE A 48 -17.71 8.77 15.92
CA ILE A 48 -17.03 7.54 16.31
C ILE A 48 -17.11 7.40 17.82
N ALA A 49 -17.64 6.28 18.30
CA ALA A 49 -17.89 6.07 19.73
C ALA A 49 -16.59 5.92 20.52
N ASN A 50 -15.65 5.12 19.99
CA ASN A 50 -14.34 4.90 20.61
C ASN A 50 -13.23 5.02 19.57
N LEU A 51 -12.60 6.20 19.52
CA LEU A 51 -11.50 6.46 18.59
C LEU A 51 -10.29 5.55 18.77
N ASP A 52 -10.10 4.93 19.94
CA ASP A 52 -8.95 4.03 20.19
C ASP A 52 -9.24 2.57 19.81
N LYS A 53 -10.52 2.16 19.71
CA LYS A 53 -10.92 0.77 19.45
C LYS A 53 -11.64 0.57 18.12
N ASP A 54 -12.37 1.57 17.66
CA ASP A 54 -13.20 1.47 16.47
C ASP A 54 -12.31 1.69 15.24
N ALA A 55 -11.70 0.60 14.76
CA ALA A 55 -10.86 0.59 13.57
C ALA A 55 -11.69 0.44 12.29
N TYR A 56 -12.82 -0.27 12.33
CA TYR A 56 -13.68 -0.49 11.18
C TYR A 56 -15.14 -0.32 11.57
N PHE A 57 -15.88 0.54 10.86
CA PHE A 57 -17.33 0.63 11.06
C PHE A 57 -18.03 1.24 9.84
N LYS A 58 -19.31 0.89 9.68
CA LYS A 58 -20.17 1.37 8.59
C LYS A 58 -21.22 2.33 9.16
N SER A 59 -21.35 3.51 8.57
CA SER A 59 -22.31 4.51 9.01
C SER A 59 -22.70 5.45 7.87
N GLY A 60 -23.99 5.79 7.77
CA GLY A 60 -24.49 6.82 6.85
C GLY A 60 -24.22 6.57 5.36
N GLY A 61 -24.09 5.31 4.93
CA GLY A 61 -23.72 4.96 3.55
C GLY A 61 -22.21 4.95 3.28
N PHE A 62 -21.39 5.08 4.31
CA PHE A 62 -19.93 5.06 4.22
C PHE A 62 -19.33 3.94 5.06
N ILE A 63 -18.14 3.50 4.67
CA ILE A 63 -17.27 2.60 5.43
C ILE A 63 -16.07 3.42 5.85
N LEU A 64 -15.79 3.45 7.15
CA LEU A 64 -14.58 4.04 7.71
C LEU A 64 -13.69 2.91 8.18
N ASP A 65 -12.52 2.83 7.58
CA ASP A 65 -11.51 1.82 7.85
C ASP A 65 -10.22 2.48 8.32
N ARG A 66 -9.63 2.01 9.42
CA ARG A 66 -8.43 2.62 10.00
C ARG A 66 -7.33 2.57 8.97
N TYR A 67 -6.72 3.73 8.71
CA TYR A 67 -5.66 3.81 7.74
C TYR A 67 -4.50 2.89 8.14
N GLU A 68 -4.35 1.78 7.42
CA GLU A 68 -3.35 0.72 7.66
C GLU A 68 -3.38 0.15 9.09
N GLU A 69 -4.56 0.10 9.73
CA GLU A 69 -4.74 -0.34 11.13
C GLU A 69 -3.90 0.46 12.15
N ARG A 70 -3.36 1.62 11.75
CA ARG A 70 -2.43 2.37 12.59
C ARG A 70 -3.11 2.93 13.84
N PRO A 71 -2.40 2.95 14.99
CA PRO A 71 -2.84 3.70 16.15
C PRO A 71 -2.84 5.21 15.84
N ALA A 72 -3.38 6.00 16.77
CA ALA A 72 -3.35 7.44 16.66
C ALA A 72 -1.91 7.96 16.58
N TYR A 73 -1.67 8.98 15.76
CA TYR A 73 -0.46 9.79 15.87
C TYR A 73 -0.58 10.63 17.13
N VAL A 74 0.32 10.42 18.08
CA VAL A 74 0.32 11.11 19.37
C VAL A 74 1.38 12.20 19.34
N PHE A 75 1.00 13.43 19.64
CA PHE A 75 1.90 14.58 19.69
C PHE A 75 1.95 15.14 21.10
N THR A 76 3.15 15.28 21.63
CA THR A 76 3.39 15.93 22.93
C THR A 76 4.30 17.13 22.71
N TYR A 77 3.70 18.30 22.56
CA TYR A 77 4.45 19.55 22.46
C TYR A 77 4.99 19.98 23.84
N SER A 78 5.94 20.92 23.83
CA SER A 78 6.48 21.54 25.04
C SER A 78 5.44 22.31 25.86
N ASP A 79 4.24 22.54 25.31
CA ASP A 79 3.08 23.11 26.01
C ASP A 79 2.38 22.13 26.96
N GLY A 80 2.82 20.86 26.98
CA GLY A 80 2.28 19.80 27.84
C GLY A 80 0.88 19.32 27.43
N ILE A 81 0.38 19.70 26.26
CA ILE A 81 -0.93 19.29 25.75
C ILE A 81 -0.76 18.15 24.76
N THR A 82 -1.23 16.97 25.13
CA THR A 82 -1.27 15.81 24.23
C THR A 82 -2.37 16.00 23.18
N ARG A 83 -1.99 15.83 21.92
CA ARG A 83 -2.89 15.88 20.77
C ARG A 83 -2.80 14.57 20.01
N LYS A 84 -3.93 14.09 19.51
CA LYS A 84 -3.98 12.86 18.73
C LYS A 84 -4.61 13.10 17.37
N ILE A 85 -4.07 12.45 16.35
CA ILE A 85 -4.70 12.36 15.04
C ILE A 85 -4.95 10.91 14.69
N TYR A 86 -6.20 10.63 14.35
CA TYR A 86 -6.69 9.35 13.89
C TYR A 86 -6.97 9.45 12.39
N LEU A 87 -6.42 8.54 11.58
CA LEU A 87 -6.69 8.51 10.14
C LEU A 87 -7.60 7.33 9.79
N TYR A 88 -8.60 7.59 8.95
CA TYR A 88 -9.46 6.58 8.35
C TYR A 88 -9.48 6.75 6.84
N LYS A 89 -9.48 5.64 6.11
CA LYS A 89 -9.92 5.59 4.71
C LYS A 89 -11.44 5.63 4.67
N VAL A 90 -11.97 6.39 3.73
CA VAL A 90 -13.40 6.57 3.54
C VAL A 90 -13.81 5.87 2.25
N PHE A 91 -14.68 4.87 2.36
CA PHE A 91 -15.26 4.20 1.20
C PHE A 91 -16.76 4.44 1.14
N ALA A 92 -17.32 4.47 -0.08
CA ALA A 92 -18.75 4.33 -0.27
C ALA A 92 -19.19 2.89 0.09
N ALA A 93 -20.29 2.75 0.84
CA ALA A 93 -20.75 1.44 1.30
C ALA A 93 -21.37 0.58 0.19
N GLU A 94 -21.86 1.21 -0.88
CA GLU A 94 -22.55 0.55 -1.99
C GLU A 94 -21.58 -0.22 -2.90
N ASP A 95 -20.44 0.38 -3.22
CA ASP A 95 -19.48 -0.12 -4.22
C ASP A 95 -18.05 -0.21 -3.70
N THR A 96 -17.81 0.06 -2.40
CA THR A 96 -16.48 0.07 -1.75
C THR A 96 -15.46 1.00 -2.42
N LYS A 97 -15.95 2.00 -3.14
CA LYS A 97 -15.10 2.96 -3.83
C LYS A 97 -14.41 3.90 -2.85
N ASP A 98 -13.11 4.11 -3.04
CA ASP A 98 -12.32 5.06 -2.27
C ASP A 98 -12.76 6.50 -2.56
N LEU A 99 -13.13 7.22 -1.50
CA LEU A 99 -13.59 8.60 -1.54
C LEU A 99 -12.54 9.58 -0.98
N GLY A 100 -11.53 9.10 -0.26
CA GLY A 100 -10.52 9.93 0.42
C GLY A 100 -10.25 9.50 1.86
N LEU A 101 -9.80 10.45 2.68
CA LEU A 101 -9.42 10.24 4.08
C LEU A 101 -10.28 11.06 5.04
N LEU A 102 -10.47 10.54 6.24
CA LEU A 102 -11.02 11.26 7.39
C LEU A 102 -9.93 11.31 8.47
N ALA A 103 -9.43 12.51 8.74
CA ALA A 103 -8.55 12.79 9.86
C ALA A 103 -9.37 13.31 11.04
N ILE A 104 -9.24 12.69 12.20
CA ILE A 104 -9.90 13.14 13.43
C ILE A 104 -8.85 13.61 14.39
N TYR A 105 -8.85 14.91 14.66
CA TYR A 105 -8.04 15.51 15.69
C TYR A 105 -8.75 15.44 17.04
N LYS A 106 -8.00 15.08 18.08
CA LYS A 106 -8.46 15.10 19.47
C LYS A 106 -7.44 15.85 20.32
N ASN A 107 -7.89 16.89 21.01
CA ASN A 107 -7.13 17.58 22.04
C ASN A 107 -7.42 16.92 23.40
N GLU A 108 -6.44 16.24 24.01
CA GLU A 108 -6.66 15.50 25.27
C GLU A 108 -6.87 16.43 26.48
N LYS A 109 -6.51 17.73 26.38
CA LYS A 109 -6.75 18.70 27.45
C LYS A 109 -8.16 19.28 27.43
N SER A 110 -8.67 19.66 26.25
CA SER A 110 -10.03 20.21 26.13
C SER A 110 -11.09 19.13 25.87
N GLY A 111 -10.68 17.93 25.44
CA GLY A 111 -11.58 16.89 24.97
C GLY A 111 -12.21 17.20 23.61
N GLU A 112 -11.83 18.31 22.97
CA GLU A 112 -12.41 18.70 21.68
C GLU A 112 -11.99 17.74 20.56
N ILE A 113 -12.98 17.33 19.77
CA ILE A 113 -12.82 16.47 18.61
C ILE A 113 -13.17 17.27 17.36
N LYS A 114 -12.25 17.31 16.38
CA LYS A 114 -12.43 18.01 15.11
C LYS A 114 -12.19 17.04 13.94
N PRO A 115 -13.24 16.64 13.20
CA PRO A 115 -13.11 15.84 11.99
C PRO A 115 -12.74 16.71 10.77
N PHE A 116 -11.81 16.22 9.96
CA PHE A 116 -11.31 16.80 8.72
C PHE A 116 -11.38 15.76 7.62
N VAL A 117 -12.18 16.03 6.59
CA VAL A 117 -12.29 15.14 5.44
C VAL A 117 -11.37 15.65 4.35
N ILE A 118 -10.42 14.82 3.94
CA ILE A 118 -9.49 15.08 2.85
C ILE A 118 -10.02 14.35 1.63
N PRO A 119 -10.54 15.06 0.62
CA PRO A 119 -11.13 14.41 -0.55
C PRO A 119 -10.08 13.62 -1.34
N GLY A 120 -10.51 12.55 -2.00
CA GLY A 120 -9.69 11.83 -2.97
C GLY A 120 -9.41 12.65 -4.23
N ALA A 121 -8.43 12.24 -5.04
CA ALA A 121 -8.01 12.97 -6.24
C ALA A 121 -9.13 13.18 -7.27
N SER A 122 -10.12 12.29 -7.32
CA SER A 122 -11.28 12.37 -8.22
C SER A 122 -12.46 13.16 -7.66
N ALA A 123 -12.34 13.74 -6.46
CA ALA A 123 -13.43 14.48 -5.81
C ALA A 123 -13.77 15.79 -6.52
N ASP A 124 -15.02 16.22 -6.36
CA ASP A 124 -15.50 17.46 -6.95
C ASP A 124 -14.77 18.68 -6.38
N ARG A 125 -14.60 19.72 -7.21
CA ARG A 125 -13.97 20.97 -6.77
C ARG A 125 -14.60 21.57 -5.52
N LYS A 126 -15.93 21.49 -5.38
CA LYS A 126 -16.65 21.99 -4.21
C LYS A 126 -16.31 21.23 -2.91
N ALA A 127 -15.95 19.95 -3.00
CA ALA A 127 -15.47 19.18 -1.86
C ALA A 127 -14.06 19.65 -1.45
N TRP A 128 -13.18 19.92 -2.43
CA TRP A 128 -11.88 20.52 -2.19
C TRP A 128 -11.96 21.94 -1.61
N ASP A 129 -12.87 22.77 -2.11
CA ASP A 129 -13.12 24.11 -1.56
C ASP A 129 -13.56 24.02 -0.09
N ALA A 130 -14.46 23.08 0.26
CA ALA A 130 -14.89 22.86 1.64
C ALA A 130 -13.76 22.35 2.55
N TYR A 131 -12.85 21.51 2.03
CA TYR A 131 -11.65 21.11 2.76
C TYR A 131 -10.71 22.29 3.04
N ILE A 132 -10.49 23.16 2.05
CA ILE A 132 -9.66 24.37 2.22
C ILE A 132 -10.30 25.31 3.25
N ASP A 133 -11.62 25.50 3.19
CA ASP A 133 -12.36 26.29 4.18
C ASP A 133 -12.21 25.72 5.59
N ASP A 134 -12.23 24.39 5.76
CA ASP A 134 -11.99 23.76 7.05
C ASP A 134 -10.58 24.05 7.58
N LEU A 135 -9.55 23.94 6.73
CA LEU A 135 -8.17 24.27 7.14
C LEU A 135 -8.05 25.73 7.59
N LYS A 136 -8.71 26.64 6.88
CA LYS A 136 -8.67 28.08 7.21
C LYS A 136 -9.47 28.42 8.46
N TYR A 137 -10.72 28.00 8.52
CA TYR A 137 -11.66 28.49 9.54
C TYR A 137 -11.71 27.65 10.82
N ILE A 138 -11.27 26.38 10.76
CA ILE A 138 -11.16 25.48 11.91
C ILE A 138 -9.69 25.26 12.25
N GLY A 139 -8.87 24.95 11.24
CA GLY A 139 -7.43 24.70 11.39
C GLY A 139 -6.67 25.83 12.07
N GLU A 140 -6.83 27.06 11.59
CA GLU A 140 -6.10 28.23 12.14
C GLU A 140 -6.52 28.60 13.58
N LYS A 141 -7.74 28.21 13.99
CA LYS A 141 -8.28 28.57 15.30
C LYS A 141 -7.92 27.60 16.41
N GLU A 142 -7.66 26.33 16.08
CA GLU A 142 -7.32 25.30 17.07
C GLU A 142 -5.79 25.18 17.24
N PRO A 143 -5.24 25.50 18.42
CA PRO A 143 -3.79 25.49 18.63
C PRO A 143 -3.17 24.11 18.41
N GLY A 144 -2.25 24.03 17.45
CA GLY A 144 -1.50 22.81 17.12
C GLY A 144 -2.21 21.87 16.13
N LEU A 145 -3.44 22.17 15.71
CA LEU A 145 -4.17 21.35 14.75
C LEU A 145 -3.48 21.34 13.38
N MET A 146 -3.15 22.50 12.82
CA MET A 146 -2.51 22.57 11.51
C MET A 146 -1.12 21.94 11.49
N SER A 147 -0.33 22.13 12.55
CA SER A 147 1.01 21.53 12.63
C SER A 147 0.96 20.02 12.74
N THR A 148 0.06 19.48 13.59
CA THR A 148 -0.12 18.03 13.72
C THR A 148 -0.68 17.43 12.43
N LEU A 149 -1.71 18.02 11.84
CA LEU A 149 -2.31 17.53 10.59
C LEU A 149 -1.30 17.56 9.43
N THR A 150 -0.58 18.68 9.27
CA THR A 150 0.44 18.81 8.22
C THR A 150 1.56 17.81 8.40
N PHE A 151 2.01 17.56 9.64
CA PHE A 151 3.02 16.55 9.91
C PHE A 151 2.55 15.15 9.50
N VAL A 152 1.34 14.75 9.93
CA VAL A 152 0.77 13.45 9.58
C VAL A 152 0.69 13.29 8.06
N LEU A 153 0.13 14.28 7.35
CA LEU A 153 0.01 14.21 5.90
C LEU A 153 1.36 14.22 5.19
N SER A 154 2.33 15.02 5.65
CA SER A 154 3.69 15.05 5.08
C SER A 154 4.38 13.71 5.28
N ARG A 155 4.18 13.06 6.42
CA ARG A 155 4.73 11.74 6.72
C ARG A 155 4.10 10.66 5.86
N GLU A 156 2.79 10.67 5.67
CA GLU A 156 2.13 9.72 4.77
C GLU A 156 2.53 9.96 3.31
N MET A 157 2.63 11.21 2.87
CA MET A 157 3.13 11.56 1.54
C MET A 157 4.59 11.09 1.37
N ALA A 158 5.45 11.27 2.37
CA ALA A 158 6.82 10.76 2.34
C ALA A 158 6.85 9.23 2.26
N GLY A 159 5.97 8.54 3.01
CA GLY A 159 5.81 7.08 2.92
C GLY A 159 5.36 6.60 1.54
N LEU A 160 4.45 7.33 0.89
CA LEU A 160 4.01 7.06 -0.48
C LEU A 160 5.16 7.27 -1.49
N LEU A 161 5.88 8.39 -1.39
CA LEU A 161 7.01 8.73 -2.28
C LEU A 161 8.21 7.80 -2.09
N ALA A 162 8.39 7.22 -0.91
CA ALA A 162 9.40 6.21 -0.62
C ALA A 162 9.03 4.80 -1.14
N GLY A 163 7.95 4.65 -1.92
CA GLY A 163 7.54 3.38 -2.52
C GLY A 163 6.46 2.62 -1.74
N GLY A 164 5.63 3.32 -0.97
CA GLY A 164 4.35 2.79 -0.48
C GLY A 164 4.43 1.84 0.71
N ALA A 165 5.42 2.01 1.60
CA ALA A 165 5.33 1.51 2.96
C ALA A 165 5.55 2.67 3.91
N GLY A 166 4.47 3.10 4.55
CA GLY A 166 4.57 4.20 5.48
C GLY A 166 5.58 3.87 6.57
N THR A 167 6.61 4.70 6.66
CA THR A 167 7.58 4.67 7.73
C THR A 167 6.85 4.86 9.06
N LYS A 168 6.78 3.79 9.85
CA LYS A 168 6.51 3.88 11.28
C LYS A 168 7.73 4.54 11.92
N ALA A 169 7.69 5.86 12.06
CA ALA A 169 8.49 6.59 13.03
C ALA A 169 7.73 6.66 14.36
N ASP A 170 8.41 6.16 15.37
CA ASP A 170 8.15 6.06 16.81
C ASP A 170 7.67 7.39 17.43
N GLU A 171 6.48 7.40 18.05
CA GLU A 171 6.16 8.31 19.17
C GLU A 171 5.16 7.62 20.14
N GLY A 172 5.71 7.01 21.20
CA GLY A 172 5.14 7.10 22.55
C GLY A 172 3.84 6.33 22.83
N GLY A 173 3.84 5.01 22.64
CA GLY A 173 2.79 4.14 23.17
C GLY A 173 3.23 2.68 23.17
N LYS A 174 3.34 2.08 24.35
CA LYS A 174 3.75 0.68 24.62
C LYS A 174 3.66 -0.28 23.42
N LYS A 175 4.83 -0.62 22.88
CA LYS A 175 5.19 -1.69 21.94
C LYS A 175 4.19 -2.86 21.90
N LYS A 176 3.31 -2.86 20.90
CA LYS A 176 2.81 -4.03 20.16
C LYS A 176 2.51 -3.50 18.76
N GLU A 177 2.93 -4.20 17.70
CA GLU A 177 2.76 -3.86 16.27
C GLU A 177 3.91 -3.14 15.54
N GLU A 178 5.16 -3.41 15.90
CA GLU A 178 6.30 -3.06 15.03
C GLU A 178 6.99 -4.33 14.53
N TYR A 179 7.00 -4.46 13.20
CA TYR A 179 7.80 -5.38 12.37
C TYR A 179 7.36 -6.84 12.29
N ASN A 180 6.49 -7.12 11.32
CA ASN A 180 6.25 -8.49 10.85
C ASN A 180 7.01 -8.79 9.55
N PHE A 181 8.01 -8.04 9.07
CA PHE A 181 8.71 -8.36 7.81
C PHE A 181 9.80 -9.41 8.07
N CYS A 182 9.46 -10.70 8.08
CA CYS A 182 10.39 -11.69 8.59
C CYS A 182 10.36 -13.01 7.81
N PHE A 183 11.39 -13.81 8.04
CA PHE A 183 11.60 -15.13 7.49
C PHE A 183 11.71 -16.18 8.60
N ALA A 184 11.46 -17.43 8.26
CA ALA A 184 11.75 -18.55 9.14
C ALA A 184 13.26 -18.71 9.37
N ALA A 185 13.65 -19.36 10.47
CA ALA A 185 15.06 -19.57 10.85
C ALA A 185 15.88 -20.28 9.76
N ASP A 186 15.26 -21.18 9.02
CA ASP A 186 15.85 -22.00 7.95
C ASP A 186 15.95 -21.26 6.60
N ALA A 187 15.51 -20.00 6.51
CA ALA A 187 15.60 -19.23 5.28
C ALA A 187 17.07 -19.02 4.87
N SER A 188 17.37 -19.31 3.61
CA SER A 188 18.74 -19.29 3.08
C SER A 188 19.11 -17.89 2.57
N VAL A 189 20.07 -17.24 3.19
CA VAL A 189 20.61 -15.93 2.80
C VAL A 189 21.83 -16.11 1.91
N THR A 190 21.85 -15.48 0.74
CA THR A 190 22.99 -15.54 -0.19
C THR A 190 24.09 -14.57 0.23
N LEU A 191 25.29 -15.10 0.52
CA LEU A 191 26.47 -14.30 0.89
C LEU A 191 27.12 -13.67 -0.35
N ALA A 192 28.00 -12.68 -0.13
CA ALA A 192 28.68 -11.96 -1.21
C ALA A 192 29.49 -12.88 -2.14
N ASP A 193 30.12 -13.93 -1.59
CA ASP A 193 30.89 -14.93 -2.33
C ASP A 193 30.02 -15.94 -3.12
N GLY A 194 28.69 -15.86 -2.98
CA GLY A 194 27.74 -16.76 -3.61
C GLY A 194 27.44 -18.03 -2.81
N SER A 195 28.09 -18.25 -1.67
CA SER A 195 27.67 -19.26 -0.71
C SER A 195 26.36 -18.85 -0.02
N SER A 196 25.78 -19.75 0.76
CA SER A 196 24.53 -19.51 1.48
C SER A 196 24.68 -19.82 2.96
N LYS A 197 24.00 -19.03 3.79
CA LYS A 197 23.94 -19.20 5.25
C LYS A 197 22.48 -19.13 5.69
N THR A 198 22.08 -19.90 6.71
CA THR A 198 20.73 -19.74 7.28
C THR A 198 20.61 -18.36 7.92
N ILE A 199 19.43 -17.73 7.84
CA ILE A 199 19.22 -16.40 8.41
C ILE A 199 19.43 -16.38 9.92
N SER A 200 19.21 -17.51 10.61
CA SER A 200 19.50 -17.63 12.04
C SER A 200 20.98 -17.63 12.39
N ASP A 201 21.86 -17.95 11.45
CA ASP A 201 23.32 -17.96 11.64
C ASP A 201 23.99 -16.67 11.12
N VAL A 202 23.24 -15.80 10.44
CA VAL A 202 23.75 -14.51 9.98
C VAL A 202 24.00 -13.60 11.17
N THR A 203 25.16 -12.95 11.17
CA THR A 203 25.57 -12.00 12.21
C THR A 203 25.78 -10.60 11.67
N MET A 204 25.78 -9.62 12.56
CA MET A 204 26.17 -8.25 12.22
C MET A 204 27.57 -8.24 11.57
N ASN A 205 27.74 -7.40 10.56
CA ASN A 205 28.90 -7.26 9.69
C ASN A 205 29.12 -8.39 8.66
N ASP A 206 28.31 -9.46 8.65
CA ASP A 206 28.32 -10.39 7.53
C ASP A 206 28.08 -9.65 6.21
N VAL A 207 28.78 -10.07 5.16
CA VAL A 207 28.64 -9.48 3.83
C VAL A 207 27.71 -10.34 3.00
N VAL A 208 26.52 -9.81 2.73
CA VAL A 208 25.48 -10.47 1.95
C VAL A 208 25.37 -9.88 0.55
N LYS A 209 24.73 -10.62 -0.35
CA LYS A 209 24.46 -10.15 -1.70
C LYS A 209 23.17 -9.34 -1.71
N SER A 210 23.23 -8.16 -2.31
CA SER A 210 22.14 -7.19 -2.46
C SER A 210 21.90 -6.90 -3.93
N TYR A 211 20.76 -6.30 -4.24
CA TYR A 211 20.40 -5.85 -5.59
C TYR A 211 20.23 -4.33 -5.63
N ASP A 212 20.89 -3.68 -6.59
CA ASP A 212 20.65 -2.27 -6.88
C ASP A 212 19.70 -2.14 -8.07
N ALA A 213 18.50 -1.61 -7.82
CA ALA A 213 17.48 -1.43 -8.83
C ALA A 213 17.82 -0.35 -9.88
N GLN A 214 18.70 0.60 -9.57
CA GLN A 214 19.14 1.63 -10.51
C GLN A 214 20.12 1.06 -11.53
N THR A 215 21.15 0.38 -11.05
CA THR A 215 22.18 -0.23 -11.92
C THR A 215 21.77 -1.60 -12.44
N LYS A 216 20.74 -2.22 -11.85
CA LYS A 216 20.28 -3.59 -12.10
C LYS A 216 21.35 -4.65 -11.88
N THR A 217 22.30 -4.36 -10.99
CA THR A 217 23.41 -5.26 -10.66
C THR A 217 23.34 -5.75 -9.23
N LEU A 218 24.07 -6.84 -8.96
CA LEU A 218 24.23 -7.36 -7.61
C LEU A 218 25.50 -6.76 -7.02
N LEU A 219 25.41 -6.34 -5.76
CA LEU A 219 26.51 -5.77 -5.01
C LEU A 219 26.63 -6.43 -3.63
N PRO A 220 27.84 -6.52 -3.06
CA PRO A 220 27.99 -6.83 -1.64
C PRO A 220 27.43 -5.70 -0.77
N THR A 221 26.83 -6.05 0.37
CA THR A 221 26.41 -5.09 1.41
C THR A 221 26.63 -5.70 2.79
N HIS A 222 26.89 -4.86 3.80
CA HIS A 222 27.02 -5.31 5.18
C HIS A 222 25.66 -5.40 5.88
N VAL A 223 25.51 -6.44 6.71
CA VAL A 223 24.41 -6.53 7.68
C VAL A 223 24.69 -5.59 8.84
N THR A 224 23.85 -4.57 9.01
CA THR A 224 23.97 -3.58 10.09
C THR A 224 23.23 -4.03 11.35
N ARG A 225 22.19 -4.87 11.20
CA ARG A 225 21.39 -5.38 12.31
C ARG A 225 20.68 -6.68 11.92
N VAL A 226 20.49 -7.55 12.91
CA VAL A 226 19.66 -8.75 12.82
C VAL A 226 18.51 -8.59 13.79
N ASP A 227 17.29 -8.53 13.27
CA ASP A 227 16.07 -8.43 14.06
C ASP A 227 15.47 -9.84 14.24
N THR A 228 15.00 -10.15 15.45
CA THR A 228 14.47 -11.47 15.80
C THR A 228 13.22 -11.31 16.63
N HIS A 229 12.16 -12.05 16.26
CA HIS A 229 10.88 -12.02 16.96
C HIS A 229 10.42 -13.43 17.32
N GLU A 230 9.87 -13.56 18.52
CA GLU A 230 9.29 -14.81 19.03
C GLU A 230 7.78 -14.63 19.20
N GLY A 231 7.01 -15.64 18.82
CA GLY A 231 5.55 -15.55 18.71
C GLY A 231 4.96 -16.72 17.94
N GLU A 232 3.81 -16.54 17.31
CA GLU A 232 3.25 -17.49 16.34
C GLU A 232 3.03 -16.73 15.03
N PHE A 233 3.82 -17.06 14.02
CA PHE A 233 3.84 -16.35 12.75
C PHE A 233 3.42 -17.28 11.63
N THR A 234 2.46 -16.86 10.82
CA THR A 234 2.04 -17.59 9.62
C THR A 234 2.81 -17.06 8.41
N LEU A 235 3.36 -17.98 7.60
CA LEU A 235 4.12 -17.64 6.40
C LEU A 235 3.26 -17.79 5.16
N ALA A 236 3.35 -16.80 4.27
CA ALA A 236 2.84 -16.86 2.91
C ALA A 236 3.91 -17.47 1.99
N GLY A 237 3.46 -18.18 0.95
CA GLY A 237 4.33 -18.85 0.00
C GLY A 237 3.97 -18.55 -1.45
N VAL A 238 4.99 -18.49 -2.29
CA VAL A 238 4.86 -18.35 -3.74
C VAL A 238 5.73 -19.38 -4.45
N TRP A 239 5.25 -19.85 -5.61
CA TRP A 239 6.01 -20.73 -6.49
C TRP A 239 6.38 -19.97 -7.75
N LEU A 240 7.66 -20.09 -8.12
CA LEU A 240 8.32 -19.27 -9.11
C LEU A 240 8.87 -20.15 -10.23
N THR A 241 8.65 -19.76 -11.48
CA THR A 241 9.23 -20.40 -12.67
C THR A 241 9.96 -19.37 -13.51
N ALA A 242 11.12 -19.70 -14.08
CA ALA A 242 11.87 -18.78 -14.93
C ALA A 242 11.02 -18.30 -16.12
N VAL A 243 11.11 -17.01 -16.47
CA VAL A 243 10.38 -16.42 -17.62
C VAL A 243 10.98 -16.86 -18.97
N ASN A 244 12.20 -17.40 -18.98
CA ASN A 244 12.93 -17.78 -20.18
C ASN A 244 13.31 -19.27 -20.18
N GLU A 245 12.47 -20.12 -20.79
CA GLU A 245 12.92 -21.33 -21.49
C GLU A 245 12.02 -21.58 -22.71
N LEU A 246 12.19 -20.76 -23.75
CA LEU A 246 11.97 -21.20 -25.13
C LEU A 246 13.36 -21.34 -25.77
N THR A 247 14.13 -22.31 -25.30
CA THR A 247 15.28 -22.80 -26.04
C THR A 247 14.76 -23.84 -27.03
N ALA A 248 15.27 -23.83 -28.27
CA ALA A 248 15.02 -24.88 -29.27
C ALA A 248 15.75 -26.20 -28.93
N ASP A 249 15.96 -26.48 -27.64
CA ASP A 249 16.56 -27.70 -27.15
C ASP A 249 15.45 -28.60 -26.61
N ASN A 250 15.29 -29.79 -27.20
CA ASN A 250 14.36 -30.82 -26.72
C ASN A 250 14.78 -31.42 -25.35
N ARG A 251 15.82 -30.86 -24.72
CA ARG A 251 16.19 -31.10 -23.32
C ARG A 251 15.65 -30.02 -22.38
N SER A 252 14.47 -29.46 -22.65
CA SER A 252 13.70 -28.73 -21.65
C SER A 252 13.41 -29.67 -20.47
N THR A 253 14.33 -29.72 -19.52
CA THR A 253 13.98 -30.10 -18.16
C THR A 253 13.02 -29.02 -17.70
N LEU A 254 11.71 -29.34 -17.69
CA LEU A 254 10.70 -28.55 -17.00
C LEU A 254 11.23 -28.30 -15.58
N ASN A 255 11.85 -27.15 -15.36
CA ASN A 255 12.43 -26.83 -14.07
C ASN A 255 11.27 -26.78 -13.06
N ALA A 256 11.36 -27.60 -12.02
CA ALA A 256 10.36 -27.62 -10.98
C ALA A 256 10.20 -26.20 -10.40
N PRO A 257 8.95 -25.73 -10.17
CA PRO A 257 8.74 -24.42 -9.60
C PRO A 257 9.52 -24.26 -8.29
N THR A 258 10.27 -23.16 -8.18
CA THR A 258 11.02 -22.84 -6.97
C THR A 258 10.09 -22.24 -5.93
N PHE A 259 10.15 -22.74 -4.70
CA PHE A 259 9.35 -22.24 -3.59
C PHE A 259 10.06 -21.09 -2.86
N PHE A 260 9.30 -20.05 -2.52
CA PHE A 260 9.76 -18.94 -1.69
C PHE A 260 8.68 -18.59 -0.67
N GLU A 261 9.07 -18.38 0.58
CA GLU A 261 8.16 -18.02 1.66
C GLU A 261 8.75 -16.94 2.58
N ALA A 262 7.84 -16.15 3.15
CA ALA A 262 8.11 -15.14 4.15
C ALA A 262 6.78 -14.83 4.87
N THR A 263 6.79 -13.94 5.86
CA THR A 263 5.54 -13.36 6.36
C THR A 263 4.79 -12.61 5.25
N ALA A 264 3.46 -12.58 5.32
CA ALA A 264 2.62 -12.00 4.27
C ALA A 264 2.92 -10.52 3.98
N ASN A 265 3.31 -9.74 4.98
CA ASN A 265 3.66 -8.33 4.79
C ASN A 265 5.10 -8.11 4.30
N HIS A 266 5.93 -9.15 4.18
CA HIS A 266 7.34 -9.00 3.80
C HIS A 266 7.48 -8.37 2.40
N PRO A 267 8.24 -7.27 2.24
CA PRO A 267 8.36 -6.59 0.95
C PRO A 267 9.30 -7.34 -0.01
N VAL A 268 8.79 -7.65 -1.19
CA VAL A 268 9.54 -8.23 -2.31
C VAL A 268 9.63 -7.26 -3.47
N LEU A 269 10.67 -7.39 -4.29
CA LEU A 269 10.83 -6.62 -5.51
C LEU A 269 10.06 -7.28 -6.67
N THR A 270 9.10 -6.57 -7.22
CA THR A 270 8.35 -6.98 -8.43
C THR A 270 8.68 -6.09 -9.63
N ALA A 271 8.25 -6.49 -10.82
CA ALA A 271 8.38 -5.63 -12.02
C ALA A 271 7.65 -4.27 -11.89
N THR A 272 6.63 -4.19 -11.03
CA THR A 272 5.91 -2.94 -10.71
C THR A 272 6.48 -2.18 -9.52
N GLY A 273 7.62 -2.63 -8.99
CA GLY A 273 8.24 -2.09 -7.78
C GLY A 273 7.96 -2.94 -6.55
N ARG A 274 8.05 -2.32 -5.38
CA ARG A 274 7.86 -2.97 -4.09
C ARG A 274 6.42 -3.48 -3.92
N LYS A 275 6.27 -4.69 -3.36
CA LYS A 275 4.96 -5.25 -2.97
C LYS A 275 5.12 -6.20 -1.77
N ALA A 276 4.11 -6.29 -0.90
CA ALA A 276 4.08 -7.29 0.15
C ALA A 276 3.88 -8.70 -0.43
N LEU A 277 4.53 -9.72 0.12
CA LEU A 277 4.48 -11.09 -0.41
C LEU A 277 3.05 -11.65 -0.48
N GLY A 278 2.20 -11.36 0.51
CA GLY A 278 0.80 -11.78 0.57
C GLY A 278 -0.08 -11.10 -0.49
N ASP A 279 0.35 -9.95 -1.02
CA ASP A 279 -0.35 -9.22 -2.08
C ASP A 279 0.12 -9.62 -3.49
N VAL A 280 1.19 -10.42 -3.59
CA VAL A 280 1.69 -10.94 -4.87
C VAL A 280 0.64 -11.85 -5.49
N LYS A 281 0.43 -11.68 -6.79
CA LYS A 281 -0.56 -12.47 -7.56
C LYS A 281 0.13 -13.39 -8.55
N ALA A 282 -0.53 -14.50 -8.86
CA ALA A 282 -0.12 -15.35 -9.97
C ALA A 282 -0.02 -14.53 -11.27
N GLY A 283 1.05 -14.73 -12.02
CA GLY A 283 1.38 -13.99 -13.22
C GLY A 283 2.38 -12.85 -13.01
N GLU A 284 2.59 -12.38 -11.79
CA GLU A 284 3.56 -11.33 -11.50
C GLU A 284 5.01 -11.83 -11.57
N ILE A 285 5.95 -10.89 -11.70
CA ILE A 285 7.37 -11.18 -11.82
C ILE A 285 8.10 -10.80 -10.54
N LEU A 286 8.88 -11.74 -10.00
CA LEU A 286 9.89 -11.52 -8.98
C LEU A 286 11.28 -11.70 -9.58
N TYR A 287 12.29 -11.15 -8.93
CA TYR A 287 13.68 -11.25 -9.36
C TYR A 287 14.43 -12.25 -8.51
N ARG A 288 15.07 -13.23 -9.16
CA ARG A 288 15.96 -14.21 -8.52
C ARG A 288 17.39 -14.08 -9.02
N TYR A 289 18.36 -14.26 -8.14
CA TYR A 289 19.74 -14.42 -8.52
C TYR A 289 19.96 -15.72 -9.27
N ASP A 290 20.65 -15.62 -10.40
CA ASP A 290 21.19 -16.76 -11.12
C ASP A 290 22.72 -16.66 -11.12
N ALA A 291 23.36 -17.62 -10.44
CA ALA A 291 24.81 -17.70 -10.35
C ALA A 291 25.48 -17.94 -11.72
N SER A 292 24.80 -18.61 -12.65
CA SER A 292 25.33 -18.89 -14.00
C SER A 292 25.35 -17.64 -14.89
N MET A 293 24.37 -16.75 -14.71
CA MET A 293 24.29 -15.48 -15.43
C MET A 293 24.92 -14.31 -14.67
N GLY A 294 25.33 -14.51 -13.41
CA GLY A 294 25.96 -13.48 -12.58
C GLY A 294 25.03 -12.30 -12.25
N GLY A 295 23.71 -12.49 -12.30
CA GLY A 295 22.74 -11.40 -12.23
C GLY A 295 21.35 -11.81 -11.78
N ALA A 296 20.48 -10.81 -11.61
CA ALA A 296 19.07 -11.03 -11.29
C ALA A 296 18.26 -11.36 -12.55
N THR A 297 17.38 -12.34 -12.45
CA THR A 297 16.60 -12.93 -13.54
C THR A 297 15.12 -12.92 -13.18
N ALA A 298 14.28 -12.75 -14.20
CA ALA A 298 12.84 -12.67 -14.01
C ALA A 298 12.23 -14.07 -13.82
N TYR A 299 11.50 -14.24 -12.73
CA TYR A 299 10.73 -15.42 -12.42
C TYR A 299 9.26 -15.06 -12.29
N LYS A 300 8.39 -15.80 -12.98
CA LYS A 300 6.95 -15.65 -12.93
C LYS A 300 6.36 -16.44 -11.77
N VAL A 301 5.45 -15.81 -11.04
CA VAL A 301 4.64 -16.46 -9.99
C VAL A 301 3.60 -17.33 -10.65
N VAL A 302 3.62 -18.63 -10.36
CA VAL A 302 2.64 -19.59 -10.90
C VAL A 302 1.59 -20.01 -9.88
N ARG A 303 1.91 -19.89 -8.59
CA ARG A 303 1.00 -20.21 -7.49
C ARG A 303 1.33 -19.34 -6.28
N THR A 304 0.31 -18.99 -5.51
CA THR A 304 0.43 -18.30 -4.23
C THR A 304 -0.40 -19.02 -3.18
N GLU A 305 0.00 -18.89 -1.92
CA GLU A 305 -0.71 -19.47 -0.78
C GLU A 305 -0.49 -18.60 0.45
N GLN A 306 -1.58 -18.21 1.12
CA GLN A 306 -1.53 -17.23 2.21
C GLN A 306 -1.01 -17.82 3.54
N ALA A 307 -1.04 -19.14 3.68
CA ALA A 307 -0.64 -19.84 4.89
C ALA A 307 -0.04 -21.20 4.56
N ILE A 308 1.29 -21.29 4.47
CA ILE A 308 2.02 -22.54 4.22
C ILE A 308 2.29 -23.28 5.52
N ARG A 309 2.84 -22.55 6.51
CA ARG A 309 3.21 -23.08 7.82
C ARG A 309 3.28 -21.96 8.84
N SER A 310 3.21 -22.36 10.11
CA SER A 310 3.41 -21.46 11.25
C SER A 310 4.74 -21.74 11.92
N VAL A 311 5.45 -20.68 12.28
CA VAL A 311 6.76 -20.76 12.94
C VAL A 311 6.76 -19.94 14.23
N LYS A 312 7.57 -20.37 15.20
CA LYS A 312 7.63 -19.71 16.52
C LYS A 312 8.61 -18.54 16.59
N LYS A 313 9.54 -18.51 15.65
CA LYS A 313 10.65 -17.58 15.63
C LYS A 313 10.92 -17.15 14.21
N VAL A 314 11.05 -15.84 14.02
CA VAL A 314 11.28 -15.23 12.71
C VAL A 314 12.39 -14.20 12.78
N TYR A 315 13.02 -13.97 11.64
CA TYR A 315 14.25 -13.18 11.50
C TYR A 315 14.12 -12.17 10.37
N ASN A 316 14.77 -11.03 10.50
CA ASN A 316 14.97 -10.06 9.43
C ASN A 316 16.39 -9.50 9.48
N LEU A 317 16.96 -9.18 8.33
CA LEU A 317 18.24 -8.49 8.23
C LEU A 317 18.01 -7.06 7.82
N VAL A 318 18.77 -6.14 8.41
CA VAL A 318 18.88 -4.74 7.95
C VAL A 318 20.25 -4.55 7.33
N THR A 319 20.28 -4.10 6.08
CA THR A 319 21.52 -3.94 5.32
C THR A 319 21.78 -2.48 4.98
N GLU A 320 23.01 -2.14 4.65
CA GLU A 320 23.35 -0.77 4.24
C GLU A 320 22.63 -0.35 2.95
N SER A 321 22.40 -1.31 2.05
CA SER A 321 21.75 -1.09 0.76
C SER A 321 20.22 -1.12 0.80
N GLY A 322 19.62 -1.61 1.89
CA GLY A 322 18.17 -1.76 2.00
C GLY A 322 17.58 -3.01 1.32
N SER A 323 18.43 -3.90 0.79
CA SER A 323 17.99 -5.16 0.19
C SER A 323 19.01 -6.28 0.40
N TYR A 324 18.55 -7.51 0.24
CA TYR A 324 19.37 -8.72 0.29
C TYR A 324 18.68 -9.86 -0.45
N LEU A 325 19.35 -11.02 -0.55
CA LEU A 325 18.82 -12.20 -1.19
C LEU A 325 18.44 -13.28 -0.17
N VAL A 326 17.21 -13.81 -0.28
CA VAL A 326 16.72 -14.95 0.49
C VAL A 326 16.12 -15.99 -0.46
N GLY A 327 16.60 -17.24 -0.42
CA GLY A 327 16.23 -18.27 -1.41
C GLY A 327 16.56 -17.83 -2.85
N ASP A 328 17.62 -17.04 -2.98
CA ASP A 328 18.02 -16.29 -4.18
C ASP A 328 17.01 -15.24 -4.65
N VAL A 329 15.89 -15.00 -3.97
CA VAL A 329 14.91 -13.96 -4.31
C VAL A 329 15.36 -12.62 -3.74
N VAL A 330 15.20 -11.55 -4.52
CA VAL A 330 15.45 -10.17 -4.07
C VAL A 330 14.35 -9.73 -3.10
N VAL A 331 14.75 -9.42 -1.86
CA VAL A 331 13.87 -8.97 -0.78
C VAL A 331 14.34 -7.62 -0.24
N LEU A 332 13.43 -6.84 0.33
CA LEU A 332 13.73 -5.52 0.90
C LEU A 332 13.73 -5.61 2.43
N ASP A 333 14.62 -4.89 3.10
CA ASP A 333 14.75 -4.97 4.56
C ASP A 333 13.67 -4.18 5.34
N LYS A 334 12.97 -3.28 4.64
CA LYS A 334 11.93 -2.41 5.18
C LYS A 334 11.00 -1.93 4.10
#